data_AF-A0A2S0KG96-F1
#
_entry.id   AF-A0A2S0KG96-F1
#
_cell.length_a   1.000
_cell.length_b   1.000
_cell.length_c   1.000
_cell.angle_alpha   90.00
_cell.angle_beta   90.00
_cell.angle_gamma   90.00
#
_symmetry.space_group_name_H-M   'P 1'
#
loop_
_entity.id
_entity.type
_entity.pdbx_description
1 polymer ?
#
loop_
_entity_poly.entity_id
_entity_poly.type
_entity_poly.pdbx_seq_one_letter_code
_entity_poly.pdbx_strand_id
1 'polypeptide(L)'
;MSARTRQHVLRTLAVAVAAATATVLSPTGEAAAAVRPGLYTSTTWSSGIILLQREGRVQNGELVLIGRYRIHPTRNGGYVDFFPSHRVIMNSDGRGGYEGPAFLGGLEVGRFTLTPR
;
A
#
# COMPACT_ATOMS: atom_id res chain seq x y z
N MET A 1 -18.23 -74.26 -22.10
CA MET A 1 -19.60 -73.71 -21.93
C MET A 1 -19.58 -72.90 -20.64
N SER A 2 -19.52 -71.56 -20.67
CA SER A 2 -20.67 -70.63 -20.65
C SER A 2 -21.65 -70.96 -19.50
N ALA A 3 -22.02 -70.09 -18.56
CA ALA A 3 -22.14 -68.63 -18.61
C ALA A 3 -22.16 -67.95 -17.21
N ARG A 4 -21.65 -66.71 -17.18
CA ARG A 4 -22.15 -65.48 -16.55
C ARG A 4 -22.79 -65.52 -15.15
N THR A 5 -22.15 -64.87 -14.17
CA THR A 5 -22.37 -63.46 -13.76
C THR A 5 -23.62 -63.25 -12.90
N ARG A 6 -23.42 -62.94 -11.61
CA ARG A 6 -24.28 -62.00 -10.89
C ARG A 6 -23.42 -60.95 -10.21
N GLN A 7 -23.70 -59.72 -10.59
CA GLN A 7 -23.07 -58.49 -10.16
C GLN A 7 -23.64 -58.14 -8.78
N HIS A 8 -22.79 -57.91 -7.78
CA HIS A 8 -23.21 -57.22 -6.57
C HIS A 8 -22.70 -55.78 -6.64
N VAL A 9 -23.60 -54.93 -7.11
CA VAL A 9 -23.53 -53.47 -6.99
C VAL A 9 -23.77 -53.12 -5.52
N LEU A 10 -22.75 -52.62 -4.83
CA LEU A 10 -22.92 -51.84 -3.60
C LEU A 10 -22.19 -50.52 -3.78
N ARG A 11 -22.98 -49.53 -4.21
CA ARG A 11 -22.66 -48.11 -4.14
C ARG A 11 -22.84 -47.65 -2.71
N THR A 12 -21.76 -47.20 -2.07
CA THR A 12 -21.87 -46.16 -1.05
C THR A 12 -20.60 -45.32 -1.03
N LEU A 13 -20.75 -44.05 -1.41
CA LEU A 13 -19.72 -43.02 -1.27
C LEU A 13 -19.39 -42.82 0.21
N ALA A 14 -18.10 -42.71 0.53
CA ALA A 14 -17.64 -41.99 1.71
C ALA A 14 -16.46 -41.11 1.32
N VAL A 15 -16.78 -39.85 1.03
CA VAL A 15 -15.83 -38.75 0.89
C VAL A 15 -15.28 -38.46 2.29
N ALA A 16 -14.03 -38.81 2.54
CA ALA A 16 -13.32 -38.32 3.73
C ALA A 16 -12.56 -37.06 3.34
N VAL A 17 -13.10 -35.92 3.77
CA VAL A 17 -12.61 -34.57 3.55
C VAL A 17 -11.21 -34.41 4.16
N ALA A 18 -10.26 -33.92 3.35
CA ALA A 18 -8.93 -33.56 3.78
C ALA A 18 -8.98 -32.31 4.66
N ALA A 19 -8.57 -32.43 5.92
CA ALA A 19 -8.25 -31.29 6.77
C ALA A 19 -6.76 -30.97 6.62
N ALA A 20 -6.39 -30.27 5.54
CA ALA A 20 -5.10 -29.62 5.47
C ALA A 20 -5.17 -28.39 6.38
N THR A 21 -4.53 -28.47 7.56
CA THR A 21 -4.30 -27.31 8.41
C THR A 21 -3.31 -26.39 7.70
N ALA A 22 -3.82 -25.53 6.82
CA ALA A 22 -3.10 -24.36 6.37
C ALA A 22 -2.95 -23.45 7.59
N THR A 23 -1.80 -23.52 8.26
CA THR A 23 -1.34 -22.44 9.12
C THR A 23 -1.14 -21.24 8.22
N VAL A 24 -2.21 -20.47 8.03
CA VAL A 24 -2.13 -19.13 7.44
C VAL A 24 -1.31 -18.33 8.43
N LEU A 25 -0.03 -18.19 8.12
CA LEU A 25 0.87 -17.23 8.73
C LEU A 25 0.21 -15.86 8.50
N SER A 26 -0.56 -15.42 9.48
CA SER A 26 -1.14 -14.09 9.50
C SER A 26 0.01 -13.15 9.81
N PRO A 27 0.39 -12.20 8.93
CA PRO A 27 1.28 -11.13 9.32
C PRO A 27 0.49 -10.17 10.23
N THR A 28 0.34 -10.51 11.50
CA THR A 28 0.04 -9.51 12.54
C THR A 28 1.36 -8.85 12.91
N GLY A 29 1.65 -7.73 12.25
CA GLY A 29 2.83 -6.91 12.54
C GLY A 29 2.69 -5.55 11.87
N GLU A 30 1.91 -4.67 12.50
CA GLU A 30 1.66 -3.27 12.16
C GLU A 30 1.36 -3.00 10.68
N ALA A 31 0.08 -2.85 10.34
CA ALA A 31 -0.28 -2.00 9.21
C ALA A 31 0.11 -0.56 9.58
N ALA A 32 1.41 -0.23 9.53
CA ALA A 32 1.84 1.13 9.29
C ALA A 32 0.99 1.60 8.11
N ALA A 33 0.16 2.63 8.33
CA ALA A 33 -0.84 3.05 7.38
C ALA A 33 -0.13 3.51 6.12
N ALA A 34 0.12 2.58 5.20
CA ALA A 34 0.87 2.87 4.00
C ALA A 34 0.11 3.93 3.21
N VAL A 35 0.84 4.87 2.63
CA VAL A 35 0.27 5.80 1.66
C VAL A 35 -0.41 4.96 0.58
N ARG A 36 -1.72 5.15 0.44
CA ARG A 36 -2.56 4.34 -0.44
C ARG A 36 -2.07 4.44 -1.89
N PRO A 37 -2.01 3.32 -2.62
CA PRO A 37 -1.77 3.37 -4.06
C PRO A 37 -2.84 4.18 -4.77
N GLY A 38 -2.43 4.98 -5.77
CA GLY A 38 -3.37 5.84 -6.50
C GLY A 38 -2.70 6.96 -7.28
N LEU A 39 -3.52 7.68 -8.05
CA LEU A 39 -3.13 8.93 -8.70
C LEU A 39 -3.47 10.10 -7.79
N TYR A 40 -2.56 11.07 -7.76
CA TYR A 40 -2.62 12.23 -6.90
C TYR A 40 -2.21 13.48 -7.66
N THR A 41 -2.70 14.62 -7.21
CA THR A 41 -2.07 15.92 -7.43
C THR A 41 -1.11 16.17 -6.28
N SER A 42 0.17 16.24 -6.59
CA SER A 42 1.24 16.60 -5.66
C SER A 42 1.45 18.11 -5.69
N THR A 43 1.37 18.76 -4.52
CA THR A 43 1.62 20.20 -4.39
C THR A 43 2.64 20.47 -3.29
N THR A 44 3.67 21.25 -3.62
CA THR A 44 4.66 21.76 -2.69
C THR A 44 4.42 23.23 -2.44
N TRP A 45 4.39 23.59 -1.16
CA TRP A 45 4.12 24.93 -0.67
C TRP A 45 5.33 25.46 0.09
N SER A 46 5.57 26.76 0.00
CA SER A 46 6.46 27.49 0.94
C SER A 46 5.81 28.82 1.28
N SER A 47 5.75 29.15 2.57
CA SER A 47 5.11 30.38 3.06
C SER A 47 3.70 30.66 2.49
N GLY A 48 2.90 29.60 2.31
CA GLY A 48 1.53 29.70 1.76
C GLY A 48 1.43 29.81 0.24
N ILE A 49 2.56 29.89 -0.48
CA ILE A 49 2.61 29.99 -1.94
C ILE A 49 2.88 28.60 -2.54
N ILE A 50 2.18 28.27 -3.63
CA ILE A 50 2.47 27.05 -4.42
C ILE A 50 3.78 27.26 -5.17
N LEU A 51 4.80 26.47 -4.83
CA LEU A 51 6.06 26.45 -5.57
C LEU A 51 6.01 25.49 -6.76
N LEU A 52 5.29 24.38 -6.57
CA LEU A 52 5.24 23.31 -7.55
C LEU A 52 3.96 22.52 -7.41
N GLN A 53 3.30 22.26 -8.54
CA GLN A 53 2.16 21.37 -8.61
C GLN A 53 2.31 20.43 -9.81
N ARG A 54 2.08 19.13 -9.60
CA ARG A 54 2.20 18.11 -10.66
C ARG A 54 1.41 16.86 -10.33
N GLU A 55 1.26 15.99 -11.33
CA GLU A 55 0.78 14.64 -11.08
C GLU A 55 1.82 13.84 -10.27
N GLY A 56 1.31 13.06 -9.32
CA GLY A 56 2.07 12.04 -8.61
C GLY A 56 1.30 10.73 -8.58
N ARG A 57 2.02 9.62 -8.49
CA ARG A 57 1.43 8.30 -8.42
C ARG A 57 2.08 7.50 -7.32
N VAL A 58 1.27 6.91 -6.46
CA VAL A 58 1.74 5.95 -5.46
C VAL A 58 1.55 4.56 -6.03
N GLN A 59 2.65 3.83 -6.21
CA GLN A 59 2.64 2.48 -6.76
C GLN A 59 3.79 1.67 -6.17
N ASN A 60 3.50 0.44 -5.76
CA ASN A 60 4.51 -0.50 -5.21
C ASN A 60 5.30 0.06 -4.02
N GLY A 61 4.66 0.84 -3.15
CA GLY A 61 5.33 1.46 -1.99
C GLY A 61 6.27 2.63 -2.35
N GLU A 62 6.18 3.12 -3.58
CA GLU A 62 6.95 4.27 -4.06
C GLU A 62 6.02 5.42 -4.44
N LEU A 63 6.49 6.64 -4.20
CA LEU A 63 5.93 7.85 -4.76
C LEU A 63 6.67 8.18 -6.07
N VAL A 64 5.95 8.13 -7.18
CA VAL A 64 6.45 8.45 -8.52
C VAL A 64 6.05 9.89 -8.85
N LEU A 65 7.06 10.75 -9.01
CA LEU A 65 6.94 12.16 -9.41
C LEU A 65 7.88 12.44 -10.57
N ILE A 66 8.98 13.18 -10.33
CA ILE A 66 10.12 13.32 -11.27
C ILE A 66 11.07 12.12 -11.24
N GLY A 67 11.00 11.36 -10.16
CA GLY A 67 11.75 10.14 -9.92
C GLY A 67 10.87 9.15 -9.16
N ARG A 68 11.47 8.06 -8.71
CA ARG A 68 10.82 7.06 -7.88
C ARG A 68 11.40 7.16 -6.49
N TYR A 69 10.54 7.37 -5.50
CA TYR A 69 10.98 7.60 -4.15
C TYR A 69 10.32 6.58 -3.21
N ARG A 70 11.14 5.85 -2.47
CA ARG A 70 10.64 4.90 -1.49
C ARG A 70 9.83 5.63 -0.42
N ILE A 71 8.62 5.14 -0.19
CA ILE A 71 7.80 5.59 0.93
C ILE A 71 8.21 4.78 2.15
N HIS A 72 8.58 5.47 3.22
CA HIS A 72 8.81 4.88 4.53
C HIS A 72 7.50 4.97 5.32
N PRO A 73 6.83 3.83 5.60
CA PRO A 73 5.55 3.84 6.29
C PRO A 73 5.66 4.42 7.70
N THR A 74 4.63 5.14 8.13
CA THR A 74 4.44 5.60 9.51
C THR A 74 3.05 5.18 10.00
N ARG A 75 2.76 5.44 11.28
CA ARG A 75 1.45 5.12 11.87
C ARG A 75 0.26 5.74 11.11
N ASN A 76 0.43 6.93 10.53
CA ASN A 76 -0.65 7.69 9.89
C ASN A 76 -0.33 8.04 8.42
N GLY A 77 0.52 7.28 7.74
CA GLY A 77 0.91 7.55 6.36
C GLY A 77 2.34 7.14 6.05
N GLY A 78 3.16 8.10 5.66
CA GLY A 78 4.57 7.82 5.41
C GLY A 78 5.43 9.07 5.31
N TYR A 79 6.70 8.88 5.02
CA TYR A 79 7.59 9.94 4.59
C TYR A 79 8.40 9.50 3.38
N VAL A 80 8.89 10.48 2.63
CA VAL A 80 9.77 10.30 1.48
C VAL A 80 10.96 11.22 1.63
N ASP A 81 12.15 10.71 1.32
CA ASP A 81 13.36 11.50 1.14
C ASP A 81 13.58 11.73 -0.37
N PHE A 82 13.35 12.96 -0.85
CA PHE A 82 13.46 13.30 -2.28
C PHE A 82 14.91 13.49 -2.72
N PHE A 83 15.73 14.06 -1.84
CA PHE A 83 17.17 14.26 -2.01
C PHE A 83 17.83 14.10 -0.63
N PRO A 84 19.16 13.97 -0.55
CA PRO A 84 19.84 14.03 0.74
C PRO A 84 19.36 15.22 1.57
N SER A 85 18.94 14.94 2.79
CA SER A 85 18.42 15.93 3.74
C SER A 85 17.10 16.63 3.35
N HIS A 86 16.42 16.25 2.25
CA HIS A 86 15.10 16.78 1.89
C HIS A 86 14.01 15.72 2.12
N ARG A 87 13.25 15.87 3.21
CA ARG A 87 12.20 14.94 3.65
C ARG A 87 10.84 15.59 3.55
N VAL A 88 9.85 14.87 3.05
CA VAL A 88 8.43 15.26 3.19
C VAL A 88 7.69 14.24 4.03
N ILE A 89 6.85 14.74 4.94
CA ILE A 89 5.93 13.90 5.72
C ILE A 89 4.57 13.91 5.03
N MET A 90 3.96 12.74 4.92
CA MET A 90 2.66 12.51 4.31
C MET A 90 1.75 11.89 5.36
N ASN A 91 1.09 12.71 6.17
CA ASN A 91 0.08 12.25 7.13
C ASN A 91 -1.28 12.22 6.44
N SER A 92 -2.08 11.19 6.67
CA SER A 92 -3.41 11.09 6.09
C SER A 92 -4.29 12.26 6.55
N ASP A 93 -5.02 12.85 5.61
CA ASP A 93 -6.03 13.90 5.86
C ASP A 93 -7.42 13.33 6.20
N GLY A 94 -7.56 12.00 6.26
CA GLY A 94 -8.83 11.29 6.48
C GLY A 94 -9.78 11.29 5.28
N ARG A 95 -9.42 11.93 4.17
CA ARG A 95 -10.21 12.10 2.94
C ARG A 95 -9.58 11.40 1.73
N GLY A 96 -8.59 10.55 1.99
CA GLY A 96 -7.84 9.81 0.98
C GLY A 96 -6.57 10.50 0.51
N GLY A 97 -6.38 11.77 0.89
CA GLY A 97 -5.18 12.54 0.64
C GLY A 97 -4.18 12.45 1.79
N TYR A 98 -3.09 13.18 1.61
CA TYR A 98 -2.00 13.28 2.58
C TYR A 98 -1.46 14.70 2.64
N GLU A 99 -1.07 15.14 3.81
CA GLU A 99 -0.38 16.41 4.01
C GLU A 99 0.66 16.35 5.13
N GLY A 100 1.65 17.22 5.05
CA GLY A 100 2.61 17.36 6.13
C GLY A 100 3.77 18.29 5.80
N PRO A 101 4.64 18.54 6.79
CA PRO A 101 5.80 19.41 6.62
C PRO A 101 6.82 18.84 5.63
N ALA A 102 7.51 19.75 4.94
CA ALA A 102 8.70 19.50 4.16
C ALA A 102 9.91 20.06 4.90
N PHE A 103 10.94 19.23 5.07
CA PHE A 103 12.16 19.56 5.80
C PHE A 103 13.36 19.56 4.86
N LEU A 104 14.24 20.55 5.01
CA LEU A 104 15.56 20.58 4.40
C LEU A 104 16.62 20.73 5.49
N GLY A 105 17.50 19.74 5.64
CA GLY A 105 18.52 19.76 6.70
C GLY A 105 17.94 19.76 8.12
N GLY A 106 16.72 19.23 8.30
CA GLY A 106 16.01 19.24 9.58
C GLY A 106 15.21 20.52 9.87
N LEU A 107 15.35 21.56 9.04
CA LEU A 107 14.54 22.78 9.14
C LEU A 107 13.26 22.62 8.33
N GLU A 108 12.11 22.99 8.89
CA GLU A 108 10.86 23.06 8.13
C GLU A 108 10.93 24.20 7.12
N VAL A 109 10.80 23.87 5.83
CA VAL A 109 10.91 24.83 4.71
C VAL A 109 9.60 24.99 3.94
N GLY A 110 8.60 24.19 4.28
CA GLY A 110 7.33 24.21 3.57
C GLY A 110 6.39 23.09 3.93
N ARG A 111 5.41 22.88 3.07
CA ARG A 111 4.38 21.84 3.21
C ARG A 111 4.25 21.07 1.91
N PHE A 112 3.94 19.78 2.02
CA PHE A 112 3.70 18.89 0.90
C PHE A 112 2.28 18.30 1.02
N THR A 113 1.56 18.22 -0.09
CA THR A 113 0.21 17.64 -0.14
C THR A 113 0.07 16.68 -1.31
N LEU A 114 -0.63 15.57 -1.08
CA LEU A 114 -1.14 14.65 -2.09
C LEU A 114 -2.67 14.69 -2.06
N THR A 115 -3.27 15.29 -3.07
CA THR A 115 -4.74 15.34 -3.22
C THR A 115 -5.17 14.23 -4.19
N PRO A 116 -6.11 13.35 -3.83
CA PRO A 116 -6.59 12.30 -4.74
C PRO A 116 -7.11 12.88 -6.06
N ARG A 117 -6.97 12.12 -7.15
CA ARG A 117 -7.53 12.43 -8.47
C ARG A 117 -8.60 11.43 -8.87
#